data_AF-A0A8T2RFA8-F1
#
_entry.id   AF-A0A8T2RFA8-F1
#
_cell.length_a   1.000
_cell.length_b   1.000
_cell.length_c   1.000
_cell.angle_alpha   90.00
_cell.angle_beta   90.00
_cell.angle_gamma   90.00
#
_symmetry.space_group_name_H-M   'P 1'
#
loop_
_entity.id
_entity.type
_entity.pdbx_description
1 polymer ?
#
loop_
_entity_poly.entity_id
_entity_poly.type
_entity_poly.pdbx_seq_one_letter_code
_entity_poly.pdbx_strand_id
1 'polypeptide(L)'
;MISFSWGLPSSKKQADYLNRTSQFQLGWTSVDANTPVEIKQRFLVRVNEMIVAWLLQPLEIKYVLDTHCTKMQTCPPNASSSINSEKLKGVFAFGSVTLKGHLLSGEDMFSIKWEEDDSVWYETLSFSKPATFLSLATYPYVQWKQKLFAKQSSVALLKAVSDS
;
A
#
# COMPACT_ATOMS: atom_id res chain seq x y z
N MET A 1 7.77 9.92 6.54
CA MET A 1 6.90 9.84 5.35
C MET A 1 7.77 9.48 4.17
N ILE A 2 7.45 8.39 3.49
CA ILE A 2 8.12 7.94 2.28
C ILE A 2 7.05 7.95 1.20
N SER A 3 7.28 8.67 0.10
CA SER A 3 6.45 8.66 -1.10
C SER A 3 7.33 8.28 -2.30
N PHE A 4 6.81 7.42 -3.16
CA PHE A 4 7.42 6.99 -4.42
C PHE A 4 6.34 7.01 -5.49
N SER A 5 6.65 7.51 -6.70
CA SER A 5 5.71 7.62 -7.81
C SER A 5 6.38 7.24 -9.14
N TRP A 6 5.73 6.42 -9.97
CA TRP A 6 6.25 5.93 -11.27
C TRP A 6 5.15 5.82 -12.33
N GLY A 7 5.48 6.19 -13.58
CA GLY A 7 4.61 6.13 -14.77
C GLY A 7 4.61 4.78 -15.50
N LEU A 8 3.45 4.24 -15.88
CA LEU A 8 3.28 2.98 -16.64
C LEU A 8 2.17 3.05 -17.69
N PRO A 9 2.23 2.25 -18.79
CA PRO A 9 1.11 2.08 -19.73
C PRO A 9 0.14 0.96 -19.27
N SER A 10 -1.18 1.24 -19.30
CA SER A 10 -2.34 0.32 -19.06
C SER A 10 -2.95 0.27 -17.65
N SER A 11 -4.21 0.73 -17.54
CA SER A 11 -4.94 0.96 -16.28
C SER A 11 -5.48 -0.29 -15.56
N LYS A 12 -6.37 -1.06 -16.18
CA LYS A 12 -7.16 -2.11 -15.50
C LYS A 12 -6.31 -3.18 -14.79
N LYS A 13 -5.22 -3.62 -15.44
CA LYS A 13 -4.30 -4.65 -14.91
C LYS A 13 -3.64 -4.23 -13.59
N GLN A 14 -3.37 -2.95 -13.42
CA GLN A 14 -2.71 -2.44 -12.23
C GLN A 14 -3.69 -2.35 -11.05
N ALA A 15 -4.93 -1.91 -11.28
CA ALA A 15 -5.94 -1.94 -10.22
C ALA A 15 -6.19 -3.37 -9.74
N ASP A 16 -6.27 -4.33 -10.66
CA ASP A 16 -6.39 -5.75 -10.33
C ASP A 16 -5.19 -6.26 -9.51
N TYR A 17 -3.98 -5.78 -9.80
CA TYR A 17 -2.77 -6.10 -9.03
C TYR A 17 -2.89 -5.62 -7.57
N LEU A 18 -3.31 -4.37 -7.35
CA LEU A 18 -3.50 -3.83 -5.98
C LEU A 18 -4.67 -4.47 -5.24
N ASN A 19 -5.76 -4.79 -5.95
CA ASN A 19 -6.94 -5.41 -5.36
C ASN A 19 -6.67 -6.84 -4.83
N ARG A 20 -5.54 -7.45 -5.23
CA ARG A 20 -5.14 -8.80 -4.79
C ARG A 20 -4.05 -8.80 -3.73
N THR A 21 -3.71 -7.65 -3.16
CA THR A 21 -2.58 -7.50 -2.21
C THR A 21 -1.23 -7.98 -2.78
N SER A 22 -1.10 -8.05 -4.11
CA SER A 22 0.06 -8.63 -4.81
C SER A 22 1.36 -7.90 -4.52
N GLN A 23 1.28 -6.60 -4.21
CA GLN A 23 2.41 -5.76 -3.81
C GLN A 23 3.14 -6.27 -2.55
N PHE A 24 2.49 -7.12 -1.75
CA PHE A 24 3.09 -7.72 -0.58
C PHE A 24 3.81 -9.03 -0.86
N GLN A 25 3.69 -9.63 -2.05
CA GLN A 25 4.31 -10.92 -2.39
C GLN A 25 5.77 -10.74 -2.86
N LEU A 26 6.65 -10.31 -1.96
CA LEU A 26 8.08 -10.16 -2.23
C LEU A 26 8.82 -11.33 -1.57
N GLY A 27 9.97 -11.78 -2.06
CA GLY A 27 10.66 -12.96 -1.49
C GLY A 27 10.89 -12.93 0.04
N TRP A 28 10.86 -11.73 0.64
CA TRP A 28 11.01 -11.49 2.06
C TRP A 28 9.73 -11.02 2.79
N THR A 29 8.62 -10.76 2.10
CA THR A 29 7.35 -10.38 2.73
C THR A 29 6.15 -11.03 2.03
N SER A 30 5.06 -11.28 2.76
CA SER A 30 3.86 -11.91 2.19
C SER A 30 2.61 -11.58 2.98
N VAL A 31 1.47 -11.66 2.30
CA VAL A 31 0.11 -11.61 2.88
C VAL A 31 -0.65 -12.84 2.38
N ASP A 32 -1.72 -13.26 3.06
CA ASP A 32 -2.61 -14.26 2.50
C ASP A 32 -3.20 -13.75 1.17
N ALA A 33 -2.96 -14.47 0.07
CA ALA A 33 -3.40 -14.07 -1.27
C ALA A 33 -4.92 -13.97 -1.42
N ASN A 34 -5.68 -14.57 -0.48
CA ASN A 34 -7.14 -14.47 -0.45
C ASN A 34 -7.65 -13.28 0.39
N THR A 35 -6.76 -12.41 0.88
CA THR A 35 -7.14 -11.24 1.67
C THR A 35 -7.92 -10.26 0.79
N PRO A 36 -9.21 -10.00 1.09
CA PRO A 36 -9.99 -9.03 0.32
C PRO A 36 -9.56 -7.60 0.65
N VAL A 37 -9.59 -6.70 -0.33
CA VAL A 37 -9.34 -5.27 -0.10
C VAL A 37 -10.67 -4.58 0.25
N GLU A 38 -11.10 -4.74 1.50
CA GLU A 38 -12.39 -4.23 2.01
C GLU A 38 -12.21 -3.49 3.34
N ILE A 39 -13.05 -2.47 3.59
CA ILE A 39 -12.99 -1.72 4.85
C ILE A 39 -13.24 -2.65 6.04
N LYS A 40 -12.45 -2.48 7.11
CA LYS A 40 -12.39 -3.33 8.32
C LYS A 40 -11.76 -4.70 8.09
N GLN A 41 -11.36 -5.06 6.87
CA GLN A 41 -10.59 -6.28 6.67
C GLN A 41 -9.29 -6.18 7.45
N ARG A 42 -9.04 -7.22 8.25
CA ARG A 42 -7.78 -7.39 8.97
C ARG A 42 -6.91 -8.39 8.25
N PHE A 43 -5.64 -8.08 8.17
CA PHE A 43 -4.66 -8.95 7.53
C PHE A 43 -3.31 -8.82 8.20
N LEU A 44 -2.43 -9.77 7.90
CA LEU A 44 -1.12 -9.88 8.49
C LEU A 44 -0.08 -9.83 7.39
N VAL A 45 0.77 -8.82 7.43
CA VAL A 45 1.98 -8.80 6.61
C VAL A 45 3.04 -9.59 7.36
N ARG A 46 3.52 -10.68 6.77
CA ARG A 46 4.58 -11.53 7.30
C ARG A 46 5.88 -11.21 6.62
N VAL A 47 6.93 -10.88 7.37
CA VAL A 47 8.31 -10.86 6.85
C VAL A 47 8.95 -12.25 7.04
N ASN A 48 9.41 -12.84 5.95
CA ASN A 48 9.87 -14.25 5.86
C ASN A 48 11.34 -14.45 6.25
N GLU A 49 12.13 -13.38 6.39
CA GLU A 49 13.57 -13.48 6.58
C GLU A 49 14.01 -13.75 8.03
N MET A 50 13.19 -13.52 9.06
CA MET A 50 13.56 -13.80 10.45
C MET A 50 12.43 -14.36 11.34
N ILE A 51 12.78 -15.21 12.31
CA ILE A 51 11.87 -15.92 13.23
C ILE A 51 11.62 -15.10 14.51
N VAL A 52 11.34 -13.81 14.38
CA VAL A 52 11.01 -12.97 15.54
C VAL A 52 9.58 -12.46 15.35
N ALA A 53 8.73 -12.62 16.37
CA ALA A 53 7.30 -12.25 16.34
C ALA A 53 7.02 -10.78 15.95
N TRP A 54 8.06 -9.95 15.86
CA TRP A 54 8.04 -8.52 15.57
C TRP A 54 7.86 -8.21 14.07
N LEU A 55 7.93 -9.25 13.24
CA LEU A 55 7.87 -9.18 11.78
C LEU A 55 6.49 -9.53 11.22
N LEU A 56 5.53 -9.77 12.11
CA LEU A 56 4.12 -9.89 11.80
C LEU A 56 3.49 -8.52 12.04
N GLN A 57 3.10 -7.84 10.97
CA GLN A 57 2.46 -6.54 11.04
C GLN A 57 0.94 -6.70 10.86
N PRO A 58 0.15 -6.74 11.95
CA PRO A 58 -1.29 -6.82 11.87
C PRO A 58 -1.84 -5.45 11.45
N LEU A 59 -2.54 -5.43 10.32
CA LEU A 59 -3.12 -4.25 9.71
C LEU A 59 -4.63 -4.38 9.61
N GLU A 60 -5.32 -3.25 9.64
CA GLU A 60 -6.75 -3.13 9.31
C GLU A 60 -6.94 -2.10 8.21
N ILE A 61 -7.65 -2.46 7.14
CA ILE A 61 -8.01 -1.53 6.06
C ILE A 61 -9.03 -0.53 6.59
N LYS A 62 -8.69 0.77 6.52
CA LYS A 62 -9.53 1.86 7.02
C LYS A 62 -10.33 2.55 5.93
N TYR A 63 -9.82 2.55 4.71
CA TYR A 63 -10.49 3.12 3.56
C TYR A 63 -10.11 2.40 2.29
N VAL A 64 -11.06 2.40 1.36
CA VAL A 64 -10.89 1.99 -0.02
C VAL A 64 -11.54 3.08 -0.87
N LEU A 65 -10.79 3.56 -1.86
CA LEU A 65 -11.20 4.54 -2.85
C LEU A 65 -11.16 3.85 -4.21
N ASP A 66 -12.31 3.74 -4.85
CA ASP A 66 -12.41 3.23 -6.22
C ASP A 66 -13.37 4.13 -7.00
N THR A 67 -12.80 4.98 -7.86
CA THR A 67 -13.58 5.91 -8.68
C THR A 67 -14.20 5.23 -9.91
N HIS A 68 -13.74 4.03 -10.29
CA HIS A 68 -14.35 3.25 -11.37
C HIS A 68 -15.66 2.58 -10.94
N CYS A 69 -15.78 2.26 -9.65
CA CYS A 69 -16.96 1.61 -9.10
C CYS A 69 -17.97 2.58 -8.45
N THR A 70 -17.75 3.90 -8.52
CA THR A 70 -18.56 4.92 -7.82
C THR A 70 -18.68 4.65 -6.31
N LYS A 71 -17.70 3.97 -5.71
CA LYS A 71 -17.69 3.60 -4.29
C LYS A 71 -16.58 4.39 -3.59
N MET A 72 -16.90 5.61 -3.17
CA MET A 72 -16.14 6.30 -2.13
C MET A 72 -16.65 5.83 -0.78
N GLN A 73 -16.01 4.81 -0.21
CA GLN A 73 -16.55 4.13 0.96
C GLN A 73 -16.10 4.79 2.28
N THR A 74 -14.94 5.47 2.28
CA THR A 74 -14.52 6.52 3.23
C THR A 74 -13.32 7.29 2.65
N CYS A 75 -13.28 8.63 2.72
CA CYS A 75 -12.10 9.39 2.36
C CYS A 75 -11.18 9.60 3.57
N PRO A 76 -9.84 9.54 3.39
CA PRO A 76 -8.95 10.25 4.29
C PRO A 76 -9.35 11.73 4.30
N PRO A 77 -9.38 12.42 5.46
CA PRO A 77 -9.79 13.83 5.55
C PRO A 77 -8.98 14.79 4.67
N ASN A 78 -7.88 14.34 4.05
CA ASN A 78 -6.98 15.14 3.22
C ASN A 78 -6.81 14.61 1.78
N ALA A 79 -7.53 13.56 1.37
CA ALA A 79 -7.37 12.98 0.02
C ALA A 79 -8.15 13.75 -1.06
N SER A 80 -9.21 14.46 -0.67
CA SER A 80 -10.08 15.22 -1.58
C SER A 80 -9.51 16.57 -2.00
N SER A 81 -8.40 17.04 -1.41
CA SER A 81 -7.83 18.37 -1.73
C SER A 81 -6.70 18.36 -2.76
N SER A 82 -6.27 17.20 -3.26
CA SER A 82 -5.18 17.09 -4.26
C SER A 82 -5.53 16.26 -5.50
N ILE A 83 -6.74 15.72 -5.58
CA ILE A 83 -7.26 15.12 -6.82
C ILE A 83 -7.78 16.29 -7.66
N ASN A 84 -6.93 16.84 -8.53
CA ASN A 84 -7.40 17.68 -9.64
C ASN A 84 -8.25 16.78 -10.55
N SER A 85 -9.54 16.71 -10.24
CA SER A 85 -10.48 15.78 -10.86
C SER A 85 -10.66 16.03 -12.37
N GLU A 86 -10.17 17.15 -12.89
CA GLU A 86 -10.24 17.52 -14.30
C GLU A 86 -9.25 16.77 -15.20
N LYS A 87 -8.27 16.02 -14.67
CA LYS A 87 -7.29 15.28 -15.49
C LYS A 87 -7.22 13.78 -15.22
N LEU A 88 -8.00 13.28 -14.26
CA LEU A 88 -7.93 11.88 -13.85
C LEU A 88 -9.06 11.06 -14.47
N LYS A 89 -8.68 10.03 -15.22
CA LYS A 89 -9.56 8.99 -15.76
C LYS A 89 -10.05 8.05 -14.66
N GLY A 90 -9.25 7.83 -13.62
CA GLY A 90 -9.65 7.02 -12.47
C GLY A 90 -8.59 6.86 -11.40
N VAL A 91 -9.00 6.40 -10.21
CA VAL A 91 -8.16 6.14 -9.05
C VAL A 91 -8.64 4.87 -8.34
N PHE A 92 -7.70 4.00 -8.01
CA PHE A 92 -7.87 2.94 -7.03
C PHE A 92 -6.87 3.13 -5.90
N ALA A 93 -7.33 3.21 -4.67
CA ALA A 93 -6.46 3.30 -3.50
C ALA A 93 -7.05 2.59 -2.29
N PHE A 94 -6.19 2.09 -1.41
CA PHE A 94 -6.61 1.68 -0.08
C PHE A 94 -5.54 2.02 0.94
N GLY A 95 -5.98 2.29 2.15
CA GLY A 95 -5.10 2.55 3.28
C GLY A 95 -5.39 1.61 4.43
N SER A 96 -4.32 1.23 5.11
CA SER A 96 -4.34 0.31 6.23
C SER A 96 -3.58 0.90 7.40
N VAL A 97 -4.06 0.63 8.61
CA VAL A 97 -3.43 1.10 9.85
C VAL A 97 -2.99 -0.07 10.70
N THR A 98 -1.92 0.13 11.47
CA THR A 98 -1.46 -0.87 12.42
C THR A 98 -2.46 -1.05 13.57
N LEU A 99 -2.77 -2.30 13.91
CA LEU A 99 -3.64 -2.60 15.05
C LEU A 99 -2.95 -2.24 16.38
N LYS A 100 -3.76 -1.85 17.38
CA LYS A 100 -3.29 -1.55 18.74
C LYS A 100 -2.61 -2.78 19.35
N GLY A 101 -1.53 -2.54 20.09
CA GLY A 101 -0.71 -3.60 20.71
C GLY A 101 0.49 -4.03 19.88
N HIS A 102 0.62 -3.53 18.64
CA HIS A 102 1.84 -3.70 17.85
C HIS A 102 2.93 -2.69 18.27
N LEU A 103 4.20 -3.05 18.07
CA LEU A 103 5.36 -2.24 18.47
C LEU A 103 5.52 -0.96 17.66
N LEU A 104 4.92 -0.90 16.47
CA LEU A 104 4.86 0.27 15.60
C LEU A 104 3.40 0.73 15.48
N SER A 105 3.19 2.03 15.41
CA SER A 105 1.92 2.64 15.04
C SER A 105 2.10 3.39 13.72
N GLY A 106 1.38 2.98 12.69
CA GLY A 106 1.55 3.51 11.35
C GLY A 106 0.35 3.34 10.44
N GLU A 107 0.44 3.99 9.29
CA GLU A 107 -0.50 3.91 8.18
C GLU A 107 0.29 3.65 6.89
N ASP A 108 -0.18 2.67 6.12
CA ASP A 108 0.33 2.34 4.80
C ASP A 108 -0.80 2.51 3.77
N MET A 109 -0.58 3.35 2.77
CA MET A 109 -1.50 3.60 1.66
C MET A 109 -0.87 3.16 0.34
N PHE A 110 -1.68 2.50 -0.48
CA PHE A 110 -1.35 2.12 -1.84
C PHE A 110 -2.35 2.77 -2.77
N SER A 111 -1.87 3.40 -3.83
CA SER A 111 -2.74 4.03 -4.82
C SER A 111 -2.21 3.86 -6.23
N ILE A 112 -3.15 3.76 -7.15
CA ILE A 112 -2.95 3.83 -8.59
C ILE A 112 -3.83 4.97 -9.10
N LYS A 113 -3.22 5.89 -9.84
CA LYS A 113 -3.90 7.03 -10.47
C LYS A 113 -3.73 6.93 -11.98
N TRP A 114 -4.83 7.08 -12.71
CA TRP A 114 -4.87 7.08 -14.17
C TRP A 114 -5.21 8.47 -14.64
N GLU A 115 -4.30 9.06 -15.40
CA GLU A 115 -4.49 10.37 -16.03
C GLU A 115 -5.19 10.20 -17.39
N GLU A 116 -5.67 11.31 -17.95
CA GLU A 116 -6.35 11.35 -19.27
C GLU A 116 -5.44 10.93 -20.44
N ASP A 117 -4.13 11.15 -20.33
CA ASP A 117 -3.14 10.77 -21.34
C ASP A 117 -2.75 9.28 -21.29
N ASP A 118 -3.54 8.46 -20.58
CA ASP A 118 -3.30 7.05 -20.28
C ASP A 118 -2.02 6.77 -19.45
N SER A 119 -1.37 7.81 -18.92
CA SER A 119 -0.29 7.65 -17.94
C SER A 119 -0.84 7.12 -16.64
N VAL A 120 -0.14 6.13 -16.06
CA VAL A 120 -0.50 5.57 -14.75
C VAL A 120 0.58 5.81 -13.71
N TRP A 121 0.19 6.38 -12.58
CA TRP A 121 1.03 6.58 -11.41
C TRP A 121 0.74 5.55 -10.32
N TYR A 122 1.75 4.80 -9.91
CA TYR A 122 1.71 4.01 -8.68
C TYR A 122 2.35 4.78 -7.52
N GLU A 123 1.60 5.00 -6.45
CA GLU A 123 2.08 5.69 -5.25
C GLU A 123 1.89 4.84 -3.99
N THR A 124 2.97 4.72 -3.21
CA THR A 124 2.95 4.12 -1.87
C THR A 124 3.32 5.17 -0.84
N LEU A 125 2.46 5.39 0.15
CA LEU A 125 2.74 6.24 1.30
C LEU A 125 2.83 5.39 2.56
N SER A 126 3.96 5.47 3.25
CA SER A 126 4.14 4.83 4.56
C SER A 126 4.48 5.86 5.63
N PHE A 127 3.68 5.85 6.69
CA PHE A 127 3.91 6.59 7.91
C PHE A 127 4.03 5.62 9.07
N SER A 128 5.07 5.75 9.90
CA SER A 128 5.21 4.93 11.11
C SER A 128 5.89 5.71 12.21
N LYS A 129 5.52 5.39 13.45
CA LYS A 129 6.13 5.87 14.69
C LYS A 129 6.40 4.70 15.62
N PRO A 130 7.51 4.73 16.40
CA PRO A 130 7.70 3.77 17.48
C PRO A 130 6.55 3.86 18.49
N ALA A 131 5.96 2.72 18.86
CA ALA A 131 4.95 2.63 19.92
C ALA A 131 5.53 2.06 21.24
N THR A 132 6.80 1.62 21.24
CA THR A 132 7.49 1.07 22.41
C THR A 132 8.97 1.46 22.41
N PHE A 133 9.66 1.33 23.55
CA PHE A 133 11.11 1.56 23.63
C PHE A 133 11.89 0.61 22.70
N LEU A 134 11.41 -0.61 22.56
CA LEU A 134 12.06 -1.63 21.75
C LEU A 134 11.99 -1.32 20.25
N SER A 135 10.88 -0.75 19.79
CA SER A 135 10.78 -0.27 18.40
C SER A 135 11.57 1.01 18.14
N LEU A 136 11.95 1.77 19.17
CA LEU A 136 12.85 2.92 19.01
C LEU A 136 14.25 2.46 18.58
N ALA A 137 14.78 1.40 19.21
CA ALA A 137 16.10 0.86 18.89
C ALA A 137 16.18 0.28 17.47
N THR A 138 15.10 -0.35 17.00
CA THR A 138 15.04 -0.96 15.66
C THR A 138 14.48 -0.02 14.59
N TYR A 139 14.15 1.22 14.93
CA TYR A 139 13.46 2.14 14.02
C TYR A 139 14.23 2.42 12.70
N PRO A 140 15.58 2.60 12.70
CA PRO A 140 16.33 2.77 11.46
C PRO A 140 16.18 1.58 10.50
N TYR A 141 16.15 0.35 11.03
CA TYR A 141 15.94 -0.85 10.25
C TYR A 141 14.53 -0.91 9.64
N VAL A 142 13.51 -0.54 10.42
CA VAL A 142 12.12 -0.43 9.95
C VAL A 142 12.02 0.57 8.78
N GLN A 143 12.63 1.74 8.91
CA GLN A 143 12.63 2.75 7.84
C GLN A 143 13.32 2.24 6.58
N TRP A 144 14.42 1.49 6.73
CA TRP A 144 15.10 0.86 5.60
C TRP A 144 14.21 -0.17 4.90
N LYS A 145 13.55 -1.06 5.65
CA LYS A 145 12.60 -2.04 5.10
C LYS A 145 11.40 -1.38 4.41
N GLN A 146 10.86 -0.29 4.94
CA GLN A 146 9.79 0.48 4.30
C GLN A 146 10.23 1.05 2.94
N LYS A 147 11.46 1.61 2.86
CA LYS A 147 12.03 2.08 1.58
C LYS A 147 12.27 0.95 0.60
N LEU A 148 12.80 -0.18 1.08
CA LEU A 148 13.05 -1.37 0.28
C LEU A 148 11.74 -1.92 -0.29
N PHE A 149 10.70 -1.98 0.54
CA PHE A 149 9.36 -2.38 0.16
C PHE A 149 8.81 -1.50 -0.95
N ALA A 150 8.79 -0.18 -0.76
CA ALA A 150 8.27 0.75 -1.77
C ALA A 150 9.00 0.61 -3.12
N LYS A 151 10.32 0.40 -3.11
CA LYS A 151 11.08 0.15 -4.33
C LYS A 151 10.69 -1.18 -5.00
N GLN A 152 10.65 -2.27 -4.22
CA GLN A 152 10.43 -3.60 -4.78
C GLN A 152 8.97 -3.84 -5.18
N SER A 153 8.00 -3.31 -4.44
CA SER A 153 6.58 -3.37 -4.82
C SER A 153 6.32 -2.66 -6.15
N SER A 154 6.97 -1.51 -6.35
CA SER A 154 6.92 -0.77 -7.62
C SER A 154 7.47 -1.62 -8.77
N VAL A 155 8.66 -2.23 -8.59
CA VAL A 155 9.26 -3.10 -9.60
C VAL A 155 8.38 -4.32 -9.91
N ALA A 156 7.78 -4.93 -8.89
CA ALA A 156 6.88 -6.07 -9.06
C ALA A 156 5.62 -5.69 -9.84
N LEU A 157 5.05 -4.50 -9.59
CA LEU A 157 3.95 -3.95 -10.38
C LEU A 157 4.37 -3.71 -11.84
N LEU A 158 5.50 -3.05 -12.09
CA LEU A 158 6.01 -2.82 -13.45
C LEU A 158 6.11 -4.14 -14.23
N LYS A 159 6.67 -5.17 -13.58
CA LYS A 159 6.83 -6.51 -14.16
C LYS A 159 5.48 -7.17 -14.46
N ALA A 160 4.56 -7.18 -13.48
CA ALA A 160 3.23 -7.79 -13.64
C ALA A 160 2.44 -7.18 -14.80
N VAL A 161 2.62 -5.89 -15.07
CA VAL A 161 1.96 -5.19 -16.18
C VAL A 161 2.65 -5.46 -17.52
N SER A 162 3.98 -5.64 -17.52
CA SER A 162 4.77 -5.86 -18.74
C SER A 162 4.74 -7.30 -19.25
N ASP A 163 4.63 -8.29 -18.36
CA ASP A 163 4.63 -9.72 -18.70
C ASP A 163 3.25 -10.23 -19.23
N SER A 164 2.29 -9.34 -19.48
CA SER A 164 0.89 -9.64 -19.85
C SER A 164 0.43 -8.88 -21.09
#